data_AF-A0A7S3W3H1-F1
#
_entry.id   AF-A0A7S3W3H1-F1
#
_cell.length_a   1.000
_cell.length_b   1.000
_cell.length_c   1.000
_cell.angle_alpha   90.00
_cell.angle_beta   90.00
_cell.angle_gamma   90.00
#
_symmetry.space_group_name_H-M   'P 1'
#
loop_
_entity.id
_entity.type
_entity.pdbx_description
1 polymer ?
#
loop_
_entity_poly.entity_id
_entity_poly.type
_entity_poly.pdbx_seq_one_letter_code
_entity_poly.pdbx_strand_id
1 'polypeptide(L)'
;FISVCQPFPFRRSVNTPTAGVCGMQATAAIEALLSRLAACVDDVVERARSGAELREGEAEGMCAALEELLAHRFKRRQFLLFSVHPWSLAEHAEALSSAAAVRIGVARQTGSTDSARLRAWLYLLLNRRELAAEVDALLTPELCSLMYTRGAALLGSAERDRLVRTLKPLAALRFRLGASAGLCLPEQPSGSLEDARLSAAACAADVPTADAALAAAAAAAVARAEAAAHADDLGDSAVARAALLSYETRGQT
;
A
#
# COMPACT_ATOMS: atom_id res chain seq x y z
N PHE A 1 52.80 -52.50 -30.30
CA PHE A 1 51.96 -51.45 -30.90
C PHE A 1 51.77 -50.34 -29.86
N ILE A 2 52.60 -49.30 -29.95
CA ILE A 2 52.46 -48.03 -29.24
C ILE A 2 52.34 -46.96 -30.34
N SER A 3 51.33 -46.10 -30.25
CA SER A 3 51.21 -44.85 -31.04
C SER A 3 50.23 -43.96 -30.25
N VAL A 4 50.71 -43.06 -29.38
CA VAL A 4 51.06 -41.65 -29.64
C VAL A 4 49.97 -40.93 -30.44
N CYS A 5 49.18 -40.11 -29.75
CA CYS A 5 48.40 -39.02 -30.35
C CYS A 5 48.84 -37.70 -29.69
N GLN A 6 49.46 -36.86 -30.52
CA GLN A 6 49.80 -35.44 -30.30
C GLN A 6 48.66 -34.55 -30.87
N PRO A 7 48.70 -33.22 -30.66
CA PRO A 7 47.55 -32.39 -30.27
C PRO A 7 46.82 -31.69 -31.43
N PHE A 8 45.56 -31.31 -31.21
CA PHE A 8 44.82 -30.40 -32.08
C PHE A 8 44.98 -28.92 -31.63
N PRO A 9 45.04 -27.97 -32.58
CA PRO A 9 45.44 -26.60 -32.31
C PRO A 9 44.27 -25.71 -31.86
N PHE A 10 44.67 -24.64 -31.16
CA PHE A 10 43.92 -23.42 -30.90
C PHE A 10 42.95 -23.03 -32.04
N ARG A 11 41.65 -22.98 -31.75
CA ARG A 11 40.73 -22.00 -32.35
C ARG A 11 40.20 -21.10 -31.25
N ARG A 12 40.57 -19.82 -31.31
CA ARG A 12 39.93 -18.73 -30.58
C ARG A 12 38.45 -18.72 -30.93
N SER A 13 37.60 -19.20 -30.04
CA SER A 13 36.18 -18.85 -30.07
C SER A 13 36.01 -17.58 -29.27
N VAL A 14 35.47 -16.57 -29.93
CA VAL A 14 35.17 -15.26 -29.39
C VAL A 14 34.14 -15.45 -28.28
N ASN A 15 34.52 -15.12 -27.04
CA ASN A 15 33.58 -14.95 -25.94
C ASN A 15 32.70 -13.73 -26.26
N THR A 16 31.55 -13.94 -26.89
CA THR A 16 30.46 -12.95 -26.88
C THR A 16 29.86 -12.88 -25.48
N PRO A 17 29.78 -11.70 -24.85
CA PRO A 17 29.15 -11.57 -23.55
C PRO A 17 27.61 -11.61 -23.71
N THR A 18 27.00 -12.73 -23.35
CA THR A 18 25.53 -12.91 -23.27
C THR A 18 24.87 -12.10 -22.14
N ALA A 19 25.66 -11.38 -21.32
CA ALA A 19 25.16 -10.52 -20.26
C ALA A 19 24.42 -9.25 -20.76
N GLY A 20 24.67 -8.81 -22.00
CA GLY A 20 24.07 -7.58 -22.56
C GLY A 20 22.59 -7.72 -22.97
N VAL A 21 22.16 -8.90 -23.40
CA VAL A 21 20.80 -9.12 -23.96
C VAL A 21 19.75 -9.23 -22.85
N CYS A 22 20.12 -9.82 -21.70
CA CYS A 22 19.21 -10.01 -20.57
C CYS A 22 18.91 -8.69 -19.83
N GLY A 23 19.88 -7.78 -19.77
CA GLY A 23 19.70 -6.44 -19.21
C GLY A 23 18.79 -5.55 -20.07
N MET A 24 19.01 -5.52 -21.38
CA MET A 24 18.21 -4.70 -22.31
C MET A 24 16.73 -5.10 -22.36
N GLN A 25 16.42 -6.40 -22.31
CA GLN A 25 15.03 -6.87 -22.29
C GLN A 25 14.29 -6.53 -20.99
N ALA A 26 14.99 -6.56 -19.85
CA ALA A 26 14.40 -6.17 -18.57
C ALA A 26 14.05 -4.67 -18.56
N THR A 27 14.94 -3.82 -19.07
CA THR A 27 14.69 -2.37 -19.19
C THR A 27 13.55 -2.06 -20.18
N ALA A 28 13.49 -2.74 -21.33
CA ALA A 28 12.42 -2.54 -22.31
C ALA A 28 11.03 -2.94 -21.78
N ALA A 29 10.94 -4.03 -21.00
CA ALA A 29 9.69 -4.44 -20.38
C ALA A 29 9.19 -3.41 -19.34
N ILE A 30 10.10 -2.83 -18.58
CA ILE A 30 9.81 -1.81 -17.57
C ILE A 30 9.31 -0.52 -18.22
N GLU A 31 10.01 -0.06 -19.25
CA GLU A 31 9.65 1.13 -20.02
C GLU A 31 8.25 0.98 -20.63
N ALA A 32 7.90 -0.22 -21.11
CA ALA A 32 6.56 -0.51 -21.61
C ALA A 32 5.50 -0.41 -20.49
N LEU A 33 5.77 -0.95 -19.29
CA LEU A 33 4.83 -0.87 -18.16
C LEU A 33 4.61 0.57 -17.69
N LEU A 34 5.68 1.36 -17.53
CA LEU A 34 5.59 2.76 -17.14
C LEU A 34 4.87 3.60 -18.20
N SER A 35 5.12 3.34 -19.49
CA SER A 35 4.46 4.04 -20.59
C SER A 35 2.98 3.67 -20.68
N ARG A 36 2.63 2.40 -20.45
CA ARG A 36 1.23 1.96 -20.40
C ARG A 36 0.50 2.59 -19.22
N LEU A 37 1.12 2.65 -18.04
CA LEU A 37 0.54 3.33 -16.89
C LEU A 37 0.31 4.82 -17.19
N ALA A 38 1.28 5.50 -17.81
CA ALA A 38 1.14 6.90 -18.19
C ALA A 38 -0.05 7.12 -19.13
N ALA A 39 -0.19 6.28 -20.17
CA ALA A 39 -1.35 6.34 -21.06
C ALA A 39 -2.69 6.12 -20.32
N CYS A 40 -2.75 5.16 -19.38
CA CYS A 40 -3.95 4.95 -18.57
C CYS A 40 -4.25 6.14 -17.64
N VAL A 41 -3.23 6.80 -17.10
CA VAL A 41 -3.43 8.01 -16.28
C VAL A 41 -3.92 9.18 -17.13
N ASP A 42 -3.31 9.40 -18.30
CA ASP A 42 -3.73 10.45 -19.23
C ASP A 42 -5.20 10.24 -19.64
N ASP A 43 -5.59 9.02 -19.99
CA ASP A 43 -6.98 8.67 -20.28
C ASP A 43 -7.94 8.99 -19.11
N VAL A 44 -7.54 8.70 -17.87
CA VAL A 44 -8.33 9.01 -16.68
C VAL A 44 -8.46 10.52 -16.47
N VAL A 45 -7.35 11.26 -16.66
CA VAL A 45 -7.33 12.72 -16.58
C VAL A 45 -8.22 13.34 -17.65
N GLU A 46 -8.18 12.84 -18.89
CA GLU A 46 -9.04 13.28 -19.99
C GLU A 46 -10.52 13.07 -19.67
N ARG A 47 -10.90 11.90 -19.15
CA ARG A 47 -12.29 11.62 -18.75
C ARG A 47 -12.76 12.56 -17.64
N ALA A 48 -11.89 12.88 -16.70
CA ALA A 48 -12.18 13.81 -15.62
C ALA A 48 -12.24 15.28 -16.04
N ARG A 49 -11.84 15.66 -17.27
CA ARG A 49 -11.96 17.05 -17.76
C ARG A 49 -13.41 17.54 -17.81
N SER A 50 -14.36 16.61 -17.90
CA SER A 50 -15.80 16.91 -17.80
C SER A 50 -16.22 17.40 -16.40
N GLY A 51 -15.34 17.30 -15.39
CA GLY A 51 -15.62 17.65 -14.00
C GLY A 51 -16.42 16.59 -13.25
N ALA A 52 -16.75 15.46 -13.89
CA ALA A 52 -17.49 14.37 -13.28
C ALA A 52 -16.62 13.57 -12.28
N GLU A 53 -17.27 13.00 -11.28
CA GLU A 53 -16.62 12.03 -10.39
C GLU A 53 -16.31 10.73 -11.13
N LEU A 54 -15.07 10.28 -11.00
CA LEU A 54 -14.61 9.03 -11.61
C LEU A 54 -15.04 7.81 -10.79
N ARG A 55 -15.64 6.83 -11.46
CA ARG A 55 -16.13 5.56 -10.92
C ARG A 55 -15.15 4.42 -11.20
N GLU A 56 -15.42 3.26 -10.59
CA GLU A 56 -14.56 2.06 -10.67
C GLU A 56 -14.18 1.68 -12.10
N GLY A 57 -15.15 1.58 -13.02
CA GLY A 57 -14.89 1.19 -14.40
C GLY A 57 -13.99 2.16 -15.17
N GLU A 58 -13.90 3.42 -14.75
CA GLU A 58 -13.06 4.44 -15.40
C GLU A 58 -11.61 4.39 -14.88
N ALA A 59 -11.42 3.97 -13.63
CA ALA A 59 -10.12 3.84 -12.98
C ALA A 59 -9.53 2.42 -13.07
N GLU A 60 -10.31 1.41 -13.45
CA GLU A 60 -9.92 0.00 -13.39
C GLU A 60 -8.67 -0.31 -14.22
N GLY A 61 -8.58 0.20 -15.45
CA GLY A 61 -7.42 -0.02 -16.33
C GLY A 61 -6.13 0.58 -15.76
N MET A 62 -6.22 1.77 -15.15
CA MET A 62 -5.09 2.41 -14.46
C MET A 62 -4.67 1.61 -13.22
N CYS A 63 -5.62 1.17 -12.39
CA CYS A 63 -5.32 0.35 -11.21
C CYS A 63 -4.67 -0.97 -11.60
N ALA A 64 -5.17 -1.65 -12.65
CA ALA A 64 -4.58 -2.87 -13.17
C ALA A 64 -3.14 -2.64 -13.71
N ALA A 65 -2.92 -1.54 -14.42
CA ALA A 65 -1.59 -1.18 -14.92
C ALA A 65 -0.59 -0.91 -13.78
N LEU A 66 -1.05 -0.24 -12.71
CA LEU A 66 -0.24 0.02 -11.51
C LEU A 66 0.06 -1.26 -10.74
N GLU A 67 -0.94 -2.14 -10.56
CA GLU A 67 -0.74 -3.44 -9.92
C GLU A 67 0.27 -4.31 -10.66
N GLU A 68 0.21 -4.34 -12.00
CA GLU A 68 1.19 -5.07 -12.81
C GLU A 68 2.60 -4.50 -12.67
N LEU A 69 2.73 -3.18 -12.59
CA LEU A 69 4.02 -2.52 -12.34
C LEU A 69 4.57 -2.88 -10.95
N LEU A 70 3.73 -2.87 -9.91
CA LEU A 70 4.11 -3.29 -8.56
C LEU A 70 4.43 -4.79 -8.48
N ALA A 71 3.79 -5.62 -9.31
CA ALA A 71 4.07 -7.05 -9.38
C ALA A 71 5.34 -7.38 -10.19
N HIS A 72 5.81 -6.45 -11.03
CA HIS A 72 6.95 -6.69 -11.91
C HIS A 72 8.22 -7.00 -11.09
N ARG A 73 8.72 -8.23 -11.26
CA ARG A 73 9.92 -8.76 -10.58
C ARG A 73 9.81 -8.77 -9.05
N PHE A 74 8.59 -8.75 -8.51
CA PHE A 74 8.33 -8.94 -7.09
C PHE A 74 8.79 -10.33 -6.63
N LYS A 75 9.41 -10.43 -5.45
CA LYS A 75 9.87 -11.73 -4.93
C LYS A 75 8.67 -12.61 -4.62
N ARG A 76 8.50 -13.68 -5.38
CA ARG A 76 7.41 -14.65 -5.16
C ARG A 76 7.55 -15.46 -3.87
N ARG A 77 8.72 -15.45 -3.24
CA ARG A 77 8.99 -16.10 -1.95
C ARG A 77 9.90 -15.22 -1.11
N GLN A 78 9.50 -14.90 0.12
CA GLN A 78 10.41 -14.44 1.17
C GLN A 78 10.68 -15.59 2.12
N PHE A 79 11.95 -15.72 2.55
CA PHE A 79 12.40 -16.74 3.49
C PHE A 79 12.02 -18.18 3.09
N LEU A 80 11.89 -18.45 1.78
CA LEU A 80 11.57 -19.75 1.16
C LEU A 80 10.20 -20.37 1.52
N LEU A 81 9.40 -19.75 2.41
CA LEU A 81 8.20 -20.36 3.00
C LEU A 81 6.88 -19.65 2.67
N PHE A 82 6.90 -18.35 2.36
CA PHE A 82 5.68 -17.57 2.16
C PHE A 82 5.60 -16.98 0.75
N SER A 83 4.46 -17.17 0.08
CA SER A 83 4.14 -16.43 -1.15
C SER A 83 3.90 -14.97 -0.80
N VAL A 84 4.65 -14.07 -1.42
CA VAL A 84 4.53 -12.64 -1.13
C VAL A 84 3.85 -11.96 -2.31
N HIS A 85 2.74 -11.29 -2.02
CA HIS A 85 1.98 -10.49 -2.96
C HIS A 85 2.41 -9.02 -2.85
N PRO A 86 2.26 -8.18 -3.89
CA PRO A 86 2.52 -6.73 -3.78
C PRO A 86 1.72 -6.03 -2.68
N TRP A 87 0.66 -6.66 -2.16
CA TRP A 87 -0.04 -6.22 -0.95
C TRP A 87 0.90 -6.06 0.25
N SER A 88 1.92 -6.92 0.39
CA SER A 88 2.88 -6.80 1.48
C SER A 88 3.69 -5.50 1.43
N LEU A 89 3.78 -4.84 0.27
CA LEU A 89 4.31 -3.48 0.20
C LEU A 89 3.41 -2.52 0.99
N ALA A 90 2.10 -2.55 0.75
CA ALA A 90 1.13 -1.71 1.45
C ALA A 90 1.11 -1.99 2.97
N GLU A 91 1.34 -3.22 3.40
CA GLU A 91 1.44 -3.55 4.83
C GLU A 91 2.59 -2.80 5.53
N HIS A 92 3.67 -2.44 4.83
CA HIS A 92 4.72 -1.59 5.41
C HIS A 92 4.26 -0.14 5.62
N ALA A 93 3.21 0.31 4.92
CA ALA A 93 2.63 1.63 5.15
C ALA A 93 1.97 1.75 6.52
N GLU A 94 1.56 0.64 7.15
CA GLU A 94 0.96 0.60 8.49
C GLU A 94 1.90 1.23 9.54
N ALA A 95 3.22 1.06 9.37
CA ALA A 95 4.24 1.64 10.25
C ALA A 95 4.54 3.12 9.99
N LEU A 96 4.03 3.72 8.90
CA LEU A 96 4.33 5.11 8.53
C LEU A 96 3.49 6.12 9.32
N SER A 97 2.23 5.80 9.62
CA SER A 97 1.35 6.68 10.41
C SER A 97 0.10 5.95 10.91
N SER A 98 -0.53 6.49 11.95
CA SER A 98 -1.84 6.00 12.44
C SER A 98 -2.94 6.08 11.36
N ALA A 99 -2.91 7.12 10.51
CA ALA A 99 -3.83 7.25 9.39
C ALA A 99 -3.63 6.14 8.35
N ALA A 100 -2.37 5.81 8.03
CA ALA A 100 -2.05 4.71 7.14
C ALA A 100 -2.48 3.35 7.73
N ALA A 101 -2.26 3.13 9.04
CA ALA A 101 -2.70 1.92 9.72
C ALA A 101 -4.22 1.70 9.62
N VAL A 102 -5.03 2.76 9.82
CA VAL A 102 -6.49 2.67 9.63
C VAL A 102 -6.85 2.28 8.20
N ARG A 103 -6.20 2.88 7.19
CA ARG A 103 -6.45 2.53 5.77
C ARG A 103 -6.12 1.07 5.46
N ILE A 104 -4.99 0.58 5.96
CA ILE A 104 -4.58 -0.82 5.81
C ILE A 104 -5.58 -1.75 6.50
N GLY A 105 -6.05 -1.39 7.71
CA GLY A 105 -7.10 -2.11 8.42
C GLY A 105 -8.39 -2.23 7.60
N VAL A 106 -8.87 -1.13 7.02
CA VAL A 106 -10.07 -1.12 6.17
C VAL A 106 -9.85 -2.01 4.93
N ALA A 107 -8.76 -1.83 4.19
CA ALA A 107 -8.47 -2.63 3.00
C ALA A 107 -8.37 -4.15 3.32
N ARG A 108 -7.80 -4.50 4.48
CA ARG A 108 -7.70 -5.89 4.96
C ARG A 108 -9.05 -6.51 5.26
N GLN A 109 -10.00 -5.74 5.80
CA GLN A 109 -11.36 -6.19 6.09
C GLN A 109 -12.21 -6.31 4.81
N THR A 110 -11.98 -5.45 3.83
CA THR A 110 -12.72 -5.46 2.56
C THR A 110 -12.31 -6.59 1.62
N GLY A 111 -11.01 -6.89 1.53
CA GLY A 111 -10.48 -7.88 0.58
C GLY A 111 -10.29 -9.27 1.19
N SER A 112 -10.93 -10.29 0.60
CA SER A 112 -10.72 -11.70 0.98
C SER A 112 -9.41 -12.29 0.44
N THR A 113 -8.81 -11.69 -0.58
CA THR A 113 -7.52 -12.08 -1.18
C THR A 113 -6.55 -10.91 -1.17
N ASP A 114 -5.23 -11.18 -1.24
CA ASP A 114 -4.23 -10.11 -1.26
C ASP A 114 -4.37 -9.17 -2.47
N SER A 115 -4.83 -9.68 -3.61
CA SER A 115 -5.15 -8.84 -4.78
C SER A 115 -6.35 -7.94 -4.51
N ALA A 116 -7.40 -8.45 -3.86
CA ALA A 116 -8.56 -7.64 -3.49
C ALA A 116 -8.21 -6.59 -2.42
N ARG A 117 -7.32 -6.92 -1.46
CA ARG A 117 -6.82 -5.99 -0.45
C ARG A 117 -5.99 -4.87 -1.07
N LEU A 118 -5.08 -5.24 -1.99
CA LEU A 118 -4.29 -4.27 -2.75
C LEU A 118 -5.19 -3.33 -3.54
N ARG A 119 -6.19 -3.86 -4.25
CA ARG A 119 -7.16 -3.05 -5.00
C ARG A 119 -7.96 -2.12 -4.09
N ALA A 120 -8.44 -2.62 -2.95
CA ALA A 120 -9.18 -1.82 -1.97
C ALA A 120 -8.32 -0.67 -1.42
N TRP A 121 -7.04 -0.92 -1.13
CA TRP A 121 -6.10 0.12 -0.70
C TRP A 121 -5.84 1.16 -1.78
N LEU A 122 -5.65 0.76 -3.04
CA LEU A 122 -5.52 1.71 -4.15
C LEU A 122 -6.77 2.60 -4.28
N TYR A 123 -7.96 2.04 -4.14
CA TYR A 123 -9.22 2.80 -4.16
C TYR A 123 -9.30 3.81 -3.01
N LEU A 124 -8.90 3.42 -1.79
CA LEU A 124 -8.83 4.33 -0.65
C LEU A 124 -7.88 5.51 -0.92
N LEU A 125 -6.69 5.24 -1.45
CA LEU A 125 -5.70 6.29 -1.76
C LEU A 125 -6.16 7.22 -2.87
N LEU A 126 -6.85 6.71 -3.89
CA LEU A 126 -7.42 7.51 -4.98
C LEU A 126 -8.59 8.38 -4.49
N ASN A 127 -9.53 7.81 -3.72
CA ASN A 127 -10.62 8.56 -3.08
C ASN A 127 -10.09 9.69 -2.19
N ARG A 128 -8.93 9.49 -1.56
CA ARG A 128 -8.25 10.48 -0.71
C ARG A 128 -7.26 11.39 -1.44
N ARG A 129 -7.01 11.16 -2.73
CA ARG A 129 -6.02 11.92 -3.54
C ARG A 129 -4.58 11.84 -3.01
N GLU A 130 -4.27 10.79 -2.26
CA GLU A 130 -2.98 10.58 -1.57
C GLU A 130 -2.06 9.59 -2.30
N LEU A 131 -2.52 8.96 -3.39
CA LEU A 131 -1.79 7.86 -4.05
C LEU A 131 -0.33 8.20 -4.39
N ALA A 132 -0.06 9.34 -5.01
CA ALA A 132 1.30 9.70 -5.39
C ALA A 132 2.22 9.92 -4.18
N ALA A 133 1.69 10.50 -3.10
CA ALA A 133 2.45 10.76 -1.88
C ALA A 133 2.75 9.47 -1.13
N GLU A 134 1.77 8.56 -1.02
CA GLU A 134 1.95 7.27 -0.36
C GLU A 134 2.95 6.40 -1.12
N VAL A 135 2.87 6.36 -2.46
CA VAL A 135 3.81 5.61 -3.30
C VAL A 135 5.25 6.14 -3.17
N ASP A 136 5.42 7.46 -3.11
CA ASP A 136 6.72 8.10 -2.92
C ASP A 136 7.33 7.75 -1.54
N ALA A 137 6.51 7.80 -0.48
CA ALA A 137 6.94 7.46 0.87
C ALA A 137 7.28 5.96 1.02
N LEU A 138 6.58 5.09 0.30
CA LEU A 138 6.69 3.64 0.45
C LEU A 138 7.81 3.05 -0.40
N LEU A 139 8.07 3.58 -1.60
CA LEU A 139 9.07 3.03 -2.51
C LEU A 139 10.49 3.51 -2.17
N THR A 140 10.93 3.28 -0.93
CA THR A 140 12.31 3.54 -0.52
C THR A 140 13.28 2.52 -1.14
N PRO A 141 14.55 2.91 -1.41
CA PRO A 141 15.56 1.98 -1.92
C PRO A 141 15.71 0.72 -1.05
N GLU A 142 15.63 0.89 0.26
CA GLU A 142 15.78 -0.17 1.27
C GLU A 142 14.64 -1.18 1.14
N LEU A 143 13.39 -0.72 1.16
CA LEU A 143 12.22 -1.60 1.04
C LEU A 143 12.17 -2.28 -0.33
N CYS A 144 12.50 -1.54 -1.40
CA CYS A 144 12.54 -2.11 -2.74
C CYS A 144 13.58 -3.24 -2.85
N SER A 145 14.76 -3.08 -2.25
CA SER A 145 15.80 -4.14 -2.22
C SER A 145 15.35 -5.40 -1.47
N LEU A 146 14.54 -5.23 -0.43
CA LEU A 146 13.97 -6.33 0.36
C LEU A 146 12.89 -7.09 -0.43
N MET A 147 12.07 -6.38 -1.22
CA MET A 147 10.85 -6.93 -1.81
C MET A 147 10.97 -7.36 -3.28
N TYR A 148 11.94 -6.82 -4.01
CA TYR A 148 12.07 -7.08 -5.45
C TYR A 148 13.35 -7.83 -5.81
N THR A 149 13.27 -8.62 -6.89
CA THR A 149 14.44 -9.25 -7.49
C THR A 149 15.28 -8.23 -8.25
N ARG A 150 16.58 -8.53 -8.43
CA ARG A 150 17.50 -7.67 -9.17
C ARG A 150 16.95 -7.41 -10.58
N GLY A 151 16.98 -6.15 -11.02
CA GLY A 151 16.41 -5.73 -12.30
C GLY A 151 14.92 -5.39 -12.28
N ALA A 152 14.31 -5.22 -11.09
CA ALA A 152 13.00 -4.58 -10.99
C ALA A 152 13.08 -3.07 -11.22
N ALA A 153 12.07 -2.51 -11.91
CA ALA A 153 11.91 -1.08 -12.18
C ALA A 153 12.10 -0.23 -10.92
N LEU A 154 11.42 -0.64 -9.85
CA LEU A 154 11.32 0.13 -8.62
C LEU A 154 12.61 0.13 -7.80
N LEU A 155 13.67 -0.59 -8.24
CA LEU A 155 15.00 -0.45 -7.67
C LEU A 155 15.73 0.81 -8.20
N GLY A 156 15.41 1.28 -9.40
CA GLY A 156 16.01 2.48 -9.99
C GLY A 156 15.33 3.76 -9.51
N SER A 157 16.12 4.79 -9.18
CA SER A 157 15.59 6.08 -8.71
C SER A 157 14.84 6.82 -9.81
N ALA A 158 15.35 6.82 -11.04
CA ALA A 158 14.72 7.51 -12.17
C ALA A 158 13.34 6.95 -12.50
N GLU A 159 13.18 5.63 -12.42
CA GLU A 159 11.92 4.92 -12.64
C GLU A 159 10.90 5.22 -11.54
N ARG A 160 11.34 5.25 -10.27
CA ARG A 160 10.47 5.67 -9.15
C ARG A 160 10.03 7.12 -9.30
N ASP A 161 10.95 8.03 -9.62
CA ASP A 161 10.63 9.45 -9.84
C ASP A 161 9.67 9.64 -11.01
N ARG A 162 9.82 8.82 -12.08
CA ARG A 162 8.88 8.82 -13.21
C ARG A 162 7.51 8.29 -12.80
N LEU A 163 7.44 7.21 -12.03
CA LEU A 163 6.18 6.68 -11.52
C LEU A 163 5.45 7.73 -10.68
N VAL A 164 6.12 8.34 -9.70
CA VAL A 164 5.53 9.36 -8.82
C VAL A 164 5.05 10.56 -9.66
N ARG A 165 5.87 11.05 -10.61
CA ARG A 165 5.45 12.13 -11.53
C ARG A 165 4.23 11.76 -12.36
N THR A 166 4.13 10.50 -12.81
CA THR A 166 2.98 10.01 -13.58
C THR A 166 1.71 10.00 -12.74
N LEU A 167 1.79 9.70 -11.44
CA LEU A 167 0.63 9.63 -10.55
C LEU A 167 0.18 11.00 -10.01
N LYS A 168 1.06 12.01 -9.98
CA LYS A 168 0.77 13.35 -9.44
C LYS A 168 -0.53 13.99 -9.94
N PRO A 169 -0.89 13.93 -11.24
CA PRO A 169 -2.12 14.55 -11.75
C PRO A 169 -3.40 14.00 -11.09
N LEU A 170 -3.39 12.76 -10.61
CA LEU A 170 -4.55 12.11 -9.99
C LEU A 170 -4.98 12.81 -8.70
N ALA A 171 -4.08 13.51 -8.03
CA ALA A 171 -4.39 14.24 -6.80
C ALA A 171 -5.38 15.40 -7.01
N ALA A 172 -5.55 15.89 -8.24
CA ALA A 172 -6.52 16.93 -8.57
C ALA A 172 -7.93 16.37 -8.85
N LEU A 173 -8.09 15.06 -9.01
CA LEU A 173 -9.31 14.44 -9.49
C LEU A 173 -10.24 14.01 -8.34
N ARG A 174 -11.54 13.89 -8.64
CA ARG A 174 -12.54 13.33 -7.73
C ARG A 174 -12.81 11.89 -8.10
N PHE A 175 -12.64 11.01 -7.12
CA PHE A 175 -12.87 9.58 -7.24
C PHE A 175 -13.97 9.14 -6.28
N ARG A 176 -14.84 8.25 -6.76
CA ARG A 176 -15.85 7.56 -5.97
C ARG A 176 -15.75 6.07 -6.26
N LEU A 177 -14.73 5.44 -5.68
CA LEU A 177 -14.35 4.04 -5.93
C LEU A 177 -14.68 3.15 -4.73
N GLY A 178 -15.06 1.90 -4.99
CA GLY A 178 -15.38 0.90 -3.96
C GLY A 178 -16.71 1.17 -3.28
N ALA A 179 -17.70 1.73 -3.99
CA ALA A 179 -19.02 2.04 -3.41
C ALA A 179 -19.75 0.78 -2.96
N SER A 180 -19.66 -0.29 -3.74
CA SER A 180 -20.18 -1.63 -3.42
C SER A 180 -19.47 -2.26 -2.22
N ALA A 181 -18.24 -1.83 -1.96
CA ALA A 181 -17.37 -2.34 -0.89
C ALA A 181 -17.34 -1.42 0.34
N GLY A 182 -18.15 -0.35 0.39
CA GLY A 182 -18.20 0.61 1.49
C GLY A 182 -16.97 1.51 1.62
N LEU A 183 -16.10 1.57 0.62
CA LEU A 183 -14.87 2.38 0.62
C LEU A 183 -15.12 3.83 0.21
N CYS A 184 -16.28 4.13 -0.38
CA CYS A 184 -16.74 5.48 -0.59
C CYS A 184 -17.27 6.02 0.74
N LEU A 185 -16.55 6.94 1.35
CA LEU A 185 -17.11 7.73 2.44
C LEU A 185 -18.19 8.66 1.85
N PRO A 186 -19.32 8.86 2.55
CA PRO A 186 -20.22 9.94 2.17
C PRO A 186 -19.44 11.25 2.25
N GLU A 187 -19.52 12.07 1.20
CA GLU A 187 -19.14 13.48 1.31
C GLU A 187 -19.83 14.02 2.56
N GLN A 188 -19.05 14.59 3.50
CA GLN A 188 -19.67 15.49 4.45
C GLN A 188 -20.34 16.58 3.59
N PRO A 189 -21.66 16.77 3.69
CA PRO A 189 -22.27 17.88 2.99
C PRO A 189 -21.59 19.12 3.55
N SER A 190 -21.01 19.91 2.65
CA SER A 190 -20.72 21.32 2.88
C SER A 190 -22.05 22.07 3.02
N GLY A 191 -22.81 21.72 4.06
CA GLY A 191 -23.98 22.42 4.55
C GLY A 191 -23.54 23.18 5.78
N SER A 192 -23.91 24.46 5.85
CA SER A 192 -23.65 25.29 7.03
C SER A 192 -24.17 24.57 8.28
N LEU A 193 -23.51 24.82 9.42
CA LEU A 193 -23.92 24.33 10.74
C LEU A 193 -25.38 24.70 11.13
N GLU A 194 -26.08 25.51 10.34
CA GLU A 194 -27.46 25.91 10.54
C GLU A 194 -28.46 24.88 9.97
N ASP A 195 -28.17 24.22 8.84
CA ASP A 195 -29.08 23.22 8.26
C ASP A 195 -29.10 21.91 9.05
N ALA A 196 -27.96 21.52 9.65
CA ALA A 196 -27.86 20.33 10.51
C ALA A 196 -28.66 20.46 11.81
N ARG A 197 -28.85 21.70 12.33
CA ARG A 197 -29.65 21.96 13.53
C ARG A 197 -31.15 21.84 13.27
N LEU A 198 -31.60 22.24 12.08
CA LEU A 198 -33.01 22.11 11.67
C LEU A 198 -33.41 20.66 11.40
N SER A 199 -32.50 19.84 10.86
CA SER A 199 -32.77 18.41 10.63
C SER A 199 -32.73 17.58 11.93
N ALA A 200 -31.88 17.92 12.90
CA ALA A 200 -31.80 17.20 14.18
C ALA A 200 -33.02 17.47 15.10
N ALA A 201 -33.64 18.66 14.98
CA ALA A 201 -34.85 18.99 15.73
C ALA A 201 -36.10 18.25 15.23
N ALA A 202 -36.12 17.81 13.97
CA ALA A 202 -37.25 17.06 13.40
C ALA A 202 -37.22 15.56 13.75
N CYS A 203 -36.04 14.99 14.03
CA CYS A 203 -35.88 13.56 14.33
C CYS A 203 -36.00 13.20 15.82
N ALA A 204 -36.11 14.19 16.72
CA ALA A 204 -36.17 13.97 18.17
C ALA A 204 -37.61 13.73 18.71
N ALA A 205 -38.62 13.74 17.84
CA ALA A 205 -40.03 13.67 18.26
C ALA A 205 -40.66 12.27 18.21
N ASP A 206 -40.03 11.25 17.62
CA ASP A 206 -40.65 9.93 17.53
C ASP A 206 -39.62 8.78 17.51
N VAL A 207 -39.92 7.74 18.31
CA VAL A 207 -39.39 6.34 18.31
C VAL A 207 -38.39 5.96 19.43
N PRO A 208 -38.55 4.78 20.10
CA PRO A 208 -38.35 4.62 21.54
C PRO A 208 -37.10 3.82 21.98
N THR A 209 -36.65 4.11 23.22
CA THR A 209 -35.91 3.35 24.27
C THR A 209 -35.03 2.10 24.01
N ALA A 210 -34.91 1.54 22.81
CA ALA A 210 -34.02 0.41 22.52
C ALA A 210 -32.55 0.83 22.32
N ASP A 211 -32.30 2.07 21.89
CA ASP A 211 -30.95 2.58 21.62
C ASP A 211 -30.17 2.99 22.89
N ALA A 212 -30.87 3.29 23.99
CA ALA A 212 -30.20 3.65 25.25
C ALA A 212 -29.40 2.47 25.84
N ALA A 213 -29.87 1.23 25.63
CA ALA A 213 -29.18 0.03 26.10
C ALA A 213 -27.92 -0.28 25.27
N LEU A 214 -27.97 -0.04 23.95
CA LEU A 214 -26.84 -0.23 23.05
C LEU A 214 -25.77 0.85 23.25
N ALA A 215 -26.19 2.11 23.47
CA ALA A 215 -25.29 3.20 23.82
C ALA A 215 -24.62 2.99 25.19
N ALA A 216 -25.34 2.47 26.19
CA ALA A 216 -24.77 2.12 27.48
C ALA A 216 -23.78 0.95 27.39
N ALA A 217 -24.06 -0.05 26.53
CA ALA A 217 -23.14 -1.17 26.29
C ALA A 217 -21.85 -0.72 25.57
N ALA A 218 -21.97 0.20 24.60
CA ALA A 218 -20.82 0.78 23.91
C ALA A 218 -19.96 1.64 24.85
N ALA A 219 -20.57 2.47 25.70
CA ALA A 219 -19.85 3.25 26.71
C ALA A 219 -19.14 2.35 27.75
N ALA A 220 -19.78 1.26 28.17
CA ALA A 220 -19.17 0.29 29.08
C ALA A 220 -18.05 -0.56 28.44
N ALA A 221 -18.02 -0.68 27.11
CA ALA A 221 -16.93 -1.32 26.37
C ALA A 221 -15.73 -0.39 26.21
N VAL A 222 -15.97 0.90 25.93
CA VAL A 222 -14.92 1.92 25.88
C VAL A 222 -14.26 2.10 27.25
N ALA A 223 -15.04 2.19 28.33
CA ALA A 223 -14.49 2.29 29.69
C ALA A 223 -13.66 1.05 30.10
N ARG A 224 -14.00 -0.15 29.59
CA ARG A 224 -13.22 -1.38 29.81
C ARG A 224 -11.93 -1.41 28.99
N ALA A 225 -11.94 -0.88 27.77
CA ALA A 225 -10.75 -0.76 26.93
C ALA A 225 -9.76 0.27 27.51
N GLU A 226 -10.26 1.39 28.04
CA GLU A 226 -9.45 2.41 28.71
C GLU A 226 -8.84 1.88 30.03
N ALA A 227 -9.60 1.11 30.82
CA ALA A 227 -9.08 0.45 32.01
C ALA A 227 -8.01 -0.61 31.71
N ALA A 228 -8.13 -1.33 30.59
CA ALA A 228 -7.12 -2.30 30.14
C ALA A 228 -5.84 -1.60 29.65
N ALA A 229 -5.96 -0.49 28.94
CA ALA A 229 -4.82 0.32 28.50
C ALA A 229 -4.05 0.93 29.69
N HIS A 230 -4.73 1.35 30.75
CA HIS A 230 -4.06 1.80 31.99
C HIS A 230 -3.42 0.67 32.81
N ALA A 231 -3.90 -0.57 32.68
CA ALA A 231 -3.28 -1.72 33.34
C ALA A 231 -1.99 -2.18 32.64
N ASP A 232 -1.94 -2.12 31.31
CA ASP A 232 -0.73 -2.43 30.52
C ASP A 232 0.37 -1.38 30.71
N ASP A 233 0.01 -0.09 30.82
CA ASP A 233 0.98 1.00 31.04
C ASP A 233 1.65 0.91 32.44
N LEU A 234 0.92 0.38 33.43
CA LEU A 234 1.47 0.05 34.76
C LEU A 234 2.33 -1.24 34.73
N GLY A 235 2.00 -2.19 33.86
CA GLY A 235 2.75 -3.44 33.65
C GLY A 235 4.12 -3.18 33.00
N ASP A 236 4.16 -2.38 31.94
CA ASP A 236 5.40 -2.01 31.26
C ASP A 236 6.30 -1.12 32.13
N SER A 237 5.72 -0.25 32.95
CA SER A 237 6.45 0.54 33.95
C SER A 237 7.08 -0.32 35.05
N ALA A 238 6.40 -1.38 35.52
CA ALA A 238 6.93 -2.31 36.52
C ALA A 238 8.04 -3.22 35.96
N VAL A 239 7.90 -3.69 34.72
CA VAL A 239 8.92 -4.51 34.03
C VAL A 239 10.16 -3.68 33.69
N ALA A 240 9.99 -2.43 33.22
CA ALA A 240 11.10 -1.51 32.99
C ALA A 240 11.85 -1.16 34.28
N ARG A 241 11.14 -1.02 35.40
CA ARG A 241 11.74 -0.72 36.71
C ARG A 241 12.45 -1.94 37.33
N ALA A 242 11.95 -3.15 37.09
CA ALA A 242 12.63 -4.40 37.47
C ALA A 242 13.89 -4.67 36.64
N ALA A 243 13.89 -4.30 35.34
CA ALA A 243 15.05 -4.41 34.47
C ALA A 243 16.19 -3.45 34.87
N LEU A 244 15.86 -2.23 35.32
CA LEU A 244 16.84 -1.26 35.83
C LEU A 244 17.51 -1.73 37.13
N LEU A 245 16.75 -2.31 38.07
CA LEU A 245 17.30 -2.85 39.33
C LEU A 245 18.21 -4.08 39.14
N SER A 246 17.94 -4.91 38.11
CA SER A 246 18.83 -6.03 37.72
C SER A 246 20.12 -5.57 37.04
N TYR A 247 20.13 -4.38 36.44
CA TYR A 247 21.32 -3.83 35.78
C TYR A 247 22.28 -3.19 36.80
N GLU A 248 21.75 -2.46 37.80
CA GLU A 248 22.57 -1.85 38.86
C GLU A 248 23.24 -2.89 39.77
N THR A 249 22.60 -4.04 40.01
CA THR A 249 23.16 -5.12 40.83
C THR A 249 24.26 -5.92 40.13
N ARG A 250 24.37 -5.86 38.80
CA ARG A 250 25.47 -6.49 38.02
C ARG A 250 26.65 -5.55 37.76
N GLY A 251 26.55 -4.27 38.14
CA GLY A 251 27.61 -3.27 37.99
C GLY A 251 28.50 -3.08 39.23
N GLN A 252 28.25 -3.80 40.33
CA GLN A 252 28.97 -3.62 41.61
C GLN A 252 29.63 -4.90 42.16
N THR A 253 29.90 -5.91 41.32
CA THR A 253 30.75 -7.06 41.67
C THR A 253 31.97 -7.14 40.77
#